data_AF-X1JUB1-F1
#
_entry.id   AF-X1JUB1-F1
#
_cell.length_a   1.000
_cell.length_b   1.000
_cell.length_c   1.000
_cell.angle_alpha   90.00
_cell.angle_beta   90.00
_cell.angle_gamma   90.00
#
_symmetry.space_group_name_H-M   'P 1'
#
loop_
_entity.id
_entity.type
_entity.pdbx_description
1 polymer ?
#
loop_
_entity_poly.entity_id
_entity_poly.type
_entity_poly.pdbx_seq_one_letter_code
_entity_poly.pdbx_strand_id
1 'polypeptide(L)' 'MTTPQALVLGIVQALTEFLPVSSSAHLVIMQDYLGFKEPLLLFDVILHTATLGALLVYFRKDIGKIILSLVRLKEW' A
#
# COMPACT_ATOMS: atom_id res chain seq x y z
N MET A 1 -15.82 -7.74 8.91
CA MET A 1 -14.72 -6.89 9.41
C MET A 1 -15.32 -5.76 10.24
N THR A 2 -14.80 -5.55 11.45
CA THR A 2 -15.17 -4.43 12.32
C THR A 2 -14.18 -3.28 12.16
N THR A 3 -14.55 -2.05 12.56
CA THR A 3 -13.67 -0.88 12.47
C THR A 3 -12.31 -1.07 13.18
N PRO A 4 -12.25 -1.67 14.39
CA PRO A 4 -10.97 -1.97 15.02
C PRO A 4 -10.11 -2.97 14.23
N GLN A 5 -10.71 -4.00 13.64
CA GLN A 5 -9.99 -4.96 12.79
C GLN A 5 -9.39 -4.26 11.56
N ALA A 6 -10.17 -3.38 10.92
CA ALA A 6 -9.71 -2.60 9.78
C ALA A 6 -8.54 -1.68 10.14
N LEU A 7 -8.59 -1.05 11.32
CA LEU A 7 -7.51 -0.20 11.82
C LEU A 7 -6.22 -0.99 12.05
N VAL A 8 -6.31 -2.16 12.69
CA VAL A 8 -5.15 -3.03 12.95
C VAL A 8 -4.51 -3.48 11.64
N LEU A 9 -5.31 -4.00 10.70
CA LEU A 9 -4.80 -4.44 9.40
C LEU A 9 -4.20 -3.29 8.58
N GLY A 10 -4.81 -2.10 8.64
CA GLY A 10 -4.28 -0.89 8.01
C GLY A 10 -2.92 -0.47 8.58
N ILE A 11 -2.74 -0.56 9.90
CA ILE A 11 -1.44 -0.30 10.55
C ILE A 11 -0.41 -1.35 10.11
N VAL A 12 -0.78 -2.63 10.09
CA VAL A 12 0.10 -3.73 9.65
C VAL A 12 0.57 -3.49 8.22
N GLN A 13 -0.35 -3.19 7.29
CA GLN A 13 0.02 -2.86 5.92
C GLN A 13 0.95 -1.64 5.87
N ALA A 14 0.59 -0.53 6.51
CA ALA A 14 1.38 0.70 6.45
C ALA A 14 2.81 0.51 6.98
N LEU A 15 3.00 -0.33 7.99
CA LEU A 15 4.33 -0.63 8.54
C LEU A 15 5.11 -1.62 7.66
N THR A 16 4.44 -2.61 7.08
CA THR A 16 5.12 -3.72 6.37
C THR A 16 5.33 -3.45 4.89
N GLU A 17 4.53 -2.58 4.25
CA GLU A 17 4.60 -2.31 2.81
C GLU A 17 5.94 -1.67 2.40
N PHE A 18 6.51 -0.83 3.26
CA PHE A 18 7.77 -0.14 2.99
C PHE A 18 9.00 -0.93 3.45
N LEU A 19 8.80 -2.05 4.15
CA LEU A 19 9.85 -2.92 4.63
C LEU A 19 9.96 -4.15 3.72
N PRO A 20 11.18 -4.66 3.44
CA PRO A 20 11.36 -5.86 2.61
C PRO A 20 11.03 -7.14 3.39
N VAL A 21 9.81 -7.24 3.91
CA VAL A 21 9.34 -8.32 4.81
C VAL A 21 8.08 -9.01 4.30
N SER A 22 7.61 -8.69 3.08
CA SER A 22 6.37 -9.20 2.49
C SER A 22 5.11 -8.81 3.29
N SER A 23 4.52 -7.66 2.94
CA SER A 23 3.28 -7.13 3.54
C SER A 23 2.08 -8.07 3.36
N SER A 24 1.94 -8.69 2.18
CA SER A 24 0.84 -9.63 1.91
C SER A 24 0.84 -10.84 2.84
N ALA A 25 2.01 -11.38 3.18
CA ALA A 25 2.12 -12.49 4.12
C ALA A 25 1.65 -12.08 5.53
N HIS A 26 2.07 -10.90 5.99
CA HIS A 26 1.66 -10.37 7.30
C HIS A 26 0.15 -10.07 7.36
N LEU A 27 -0.43 -9.54 6.29
CA LEU A 27 -1.87 -9.32 6.18
C LEU A 27 -2.66 -10.63 6.26
N VAL A 28 -2.26 -11.66 5.50
CA VAL A 28 -2.93 -12.96 5.51
C VAL A 28 -2.85 -13.60 6.90
N ILE A 29 -1.68 -13.57 7.54
CA ILE A 29 -1.49 -14.11 8.89
C ILE A 29 -2.36 -13.36 9.91
N MET A 30 -2.42 -12.02 9.85
CA MET A 30 -3.27 -11.27 10.78
C MET A 30 -4.76 -11.44 10.51
N GLN A 31 -5.17 -11.66 9.26
CA GLN A 31 -6.56 -11.97 8.94
C GLN A 31 -6.98 -13.33 9.51
N ASP A 32 -6.12 -14.34 9.39
CA ASP A 32 -6.33 -15.64 10.04
C ASP A 32 -6.44 -15.50 11.56
N TYR A 33 -5.52 -14.75 12.18
CA TYR A 33 -5.55 -14.49 13.63
C TYR A 33 -6.80 -13.74 14.10
N LEU A 34 -7.35 -12.85 13.27
CA LEU A 34 -8.59 -12.13 13.54
C LEU A 34 -9.86 -12.94 13.24
N GLY A 35 -9.73 -14.18 12.77
CA GLY A 35 -10.83 -15.13 12.55
C GLY A 35 -11.50 -15.02 11.17
N PHE A 36 -10.86 -14.40 10.18
CA PHE A 36 -11.36 -14.40 8.81
C PHE A 36 -11.10 -15.77 8.15
N LYS A 37 -12.16 -16.42 7.65
CA LYS A 37 -12.05 -17.73 6.98
C LYS A 37 -11.29 -17.69 5.66
N GLU A 38 -11.33 -16.56 4.97
CA GLU A 38 -10.68 -16.35 3.68
C GLU A 38 -10.04 -14.95 3.66
N PRO A 39 -8.91 -14.79 2.94
CA PRO A 39 -8.31 -13.48 2.74
C PRO A 39 -9.29 -12.48 2.12
N LEU A 40 -9.34 -11.29 2.68
CA LEU A 40 -10.16 -10.18 2.24
C LEU A 40 -9.50 -9.48 1.04
N LEU A 41 -9.43 -10.15 -0.11
CA LEU A 41 -8.71 -9.66 -1.30
C LEU A 41 -9.03 -8.21 -1.69
N LEU A 42 -10.32 -7.83 -1.66
CA LEU A 42 -10.73 -6.45 -1.96
C LEU A 42 -10.17 -5.46 -0.94
N PHE A 43 -10.13 -5.82 0.34
CA PHE A 43 -9.59 -4.99 1.39
C PHE A 43 -8.07 -4.85 1.25
N ASP A 44 -7.38 -5.94 0.93
CA ASP A 44 -5.93 -5.93 0.67
C ASP A 44 -5.58 -5.00 -0.48
N VAL A 45 -6.34 -5.06 -1.59
CA VAL A 45 -6.15 -4.15 -2.74
C VAL A 45 -6.40 -2.69 -2.35
N ILE A 46 -7.43 -2.40 -1.55
CA ILE A 46 -7.69 -1.05 -1.05
C ILE A 46 -6.52 -0.56 -0.18
N LEU A 47 -6.00 -1.41 0.70
CA LEU A 47 -4.86 -1.07 1.54
C LEU A 47 -3.57 -0.80 0.72
N HIS A 48 -3.27 -1.62 -0.30
CA HIS A 48 -2.16 -1.37 -1.21
C HIS A 48 -2.36 -0.09 -2.04
N THR A 49 -3.59 0.19 -2.46
CA THR A 49 -3.91 1.44 -3.18
C THR A 49 -3.72 2.65 -2.26
N ALA A 50 -4.06 2.54 -0.98
CA ALA A 50 -3.85 3.59 0.00
C ALA A 50 -2.36 3.86 0.27
N THR A 51 -1.53 2.81 0.41
CA THR A 51 -0.07 2.97 0.57
C THR A 51 0.60 3.53 -0.68
N LEU A 52 0.17 3.09 -1.87
CA LEU A 52 0.58 3.70 -3.13
C LEU A 52 0.17 5.17 -3.21
N GLY A 53 -1.06 5.51 -2.83
CA GLY A 53 -1.54 6.88 -2.77
C GLY A 53 -0.69 7.75 -1.83
N ALA A 54 -0.32 7.22 -0.66
CA ALA A 54 0.59 7.89 0.26
C ALA A 54 1.96 8.17 -0.37
N LEU A 55 2.54 7.20 -1.09
CA LEU A 55 3.79 7.38 -1.83
C LEU A 55 3.66 8.44 -2.93
N LEU A 56 2.58 8.41 -3.72
CA LEU A 56 2.34 9.40 -4.78
C LEU A 56 2.24 10.82 -4.21
N VAL A 57 1.58 10.98 -3.07
CA VAL A 57 1.47 12.28 -2.38
C VAL A 57 2.82 12.72 -1.80
N TYR A 58 3.55 11.81 -1.15
CA TYR A 58 4.85 12.10 -0.54
C TYR A 58 5.89 12.49 -1.62
N PHE A 59 6.00 11.70 -2.68
CA PHE A 59 6.94 11.91 -3.78
C PHE A 59 6.40 12.78 -4.94
N ARG A 60 5.27 13.47 -4.76
CA ARG A 60 4.61 14.24 -5.85
C ARG A 60 5.55 15.21 -6.59
N LYS A 61 6.49 15.84 -5.88
CA LYS A 61 7.46 16.78 -6.47
C LYS A 61 8.50 16.05 -7.31
N ASP A 62 9.02 14.93 -6.81
CA ASP A 62 10.06 14.17 -7.50
C ASP A 62 9.49 13.42 -8.70
N ILE A 63 8.30 12.84 -8.55
CA ILE A 63 7.52 12.28 -9.67
C ILE A 63 7.28 13.36 -10.74
N GLY A 64 6.88 14.57 -10.36
CA GLY A 64 6.70 15.68 -11.29
C GLY A 64 7.98 16.04 -12.05
N LYS A 65 9.13 16.08 -11.37
CA LYS A 65 10.44 16.32 -12.01
C LYS A 65 10.82 15.22 -12.99
N ILE A 66 10.57 13.96 -12.63
CA ILE A 66 10.84 12.81 -13.50
C ILE A 66 9.99 12.89 -14.76
N ILE A 67 8.68 13.14 -14.63
CA ILE A 67 7.75 13.29 -15.77
C ILE A 67 8.19 14.44 -16.68
N LEU A 68 8.52 15.60 -16.11
CA LEU A 68 8.98 16.75 -16.90
C LEU A 68 10.28 16.45 -17.63
N SER A 69 11.21 15.75 -16.98
CA SER A 69 12.49 15.35 -17.58
C SER A 69 12.29 14.40 -18.77
N LEU A 70 11.34 13.47 -18.66
CA LEU A 70 10.99 12.56 -19.76
C LEU A 70 10.40 13.29 -20.96
N VAL A 71 9.57 14.30 -20.74
CA VAL A 71 9.01 15.13 -21.83
C VAL A 71 10.13 15.90 -22.55
N ARG A 72 11.08 16.46 -21.79
CA ARG A 72 12.21 17.23 -22.36
C ARG A 72 13.19 16.37 -23.16
N LEU A 73 13.37 15.10 -22.79
CA LEU A 73 14.21 14.15 -23.55
C LEU A 73 13.64 13.82 -24.93
N LYS A 74 12.32 13.94 -25.12
CA LYS A 74 11.66 13.68 -26.40
C LYS A 74 11.91 14.79 -27.44
N GLU A 75 12.38 15.96 -27.02
CA GLU A 75 12.66 17.11 -27.89
C GLU A 75 14.11 17.15 -28.41
N TRP A 76 14.92 16.14 -28.10
CA TRP A 76 16.28 15.92 -28.64
C TRP A 76 16.28 14.71 -29.57
#